data_AF-A0A7C2KJE7-F1
#
_entry.id   AF-A0A7C2KJE7-F1
#
_cell.length_a   1.000
_cell.length_b   1.000
_cell.length_c   1.000
_cell.angle_alpha   90.00
_cell.angle_beta   90.00
_cell.angle_gamma   90.00
#
_symmetry.space_group_name_H-M   'P 1'
#
loop_
_entity.id
_entity.type
_entity.pdbx_description
1 polymer ?
#
loop_
_entity_poly.entity_id
_entity_poly.type
_entity_poly.pdbx_seq_one_letter_code
_entity_poly.pdbx_strand_id
1 'polypeptide(L)'
;MISFIHRFITKDPKFVDRLTRRFYVTEREIHDFLMKSVTNNSIEAKRVAKKLMASKVGMNQLLNTLLETRKKKEPSFVTKIWFQLFSHIDRNISKNLIIQHLRSIIDKLPPSKEEIIDLITPHVKVLDERKLLVEALKRVLPPYYEDKVIEDWLTGPMTQEDYLTLFSEMLIAMLPMTEKELKGFVTKYIKDRKGFLEIKRMLFYSNEELRKKRKIALSEKQVKNVYISEDGKVAVLLLTPQLPDFAQDKNLDLYHRIHAILNTEEQRSGYKFYVGGIPEMSVAFEEYMFEDIKLLVPLIIIFILLTLLFFFRSFAGMFAPILVIILSTIGTLGGSYLMGFDLDSMSTMAPQVLMAIGIADSIHILALFFRELQQGKSKKEAMIHSLRLNFLPCFLTSITTSIGFISLLSSISPPIRVFGMMIAVGSLLAFIITVTFLPALLSVLKYSTTRKYHGQESKNWSTWLGHFVTRYHNLIIVFTLLFTLVLGYFIFGITPDNNPAAQFKASTSVRKSMDFIDHHIKGSYNIEVMLDTRKAKGIHDIRFLQKIDSLQKYIETRITKDENLPFEIGSTSSVVNIIKTLNQKMNGDNPDYYKIPDDPLKDTSKQIAEYLFLFTSS
;
A
#
# COMPACT_ATOMS: atom_id res chain seq x y z
N MET A 1 -28.44 36.07 36.74
CA MET A 1 -27.73 35.59 35.53
C MET A 1 -27.90 36.53 34.33
N ILE A 2 -29.10 37.07 34.07
CA ILE A 2 -29.32 38.08 33.01
C ILE A 2 -28.68 39.46 33.32
N SER A 3 -28.55 39.86 34.60
CA SER A 3 -27.82 41.08 34.98
C SER A 3 -26.28 40.94 35.00
N PHE A 4 -25.76 39.71 34.88
CA PHE A 4 -24.34 39.41 34.75
C PHE A 4 -23.88 39.49 33.29
N ILE A 5 -24.75 39.07 32.37
CA ILE A 5 -24.53 39.13 30.91
C ILE A 5 -24.56 40.58 30.42
N HIS A 6 -25.42 41.42 30.97
CA HIS A 6 -25.55 42.82 30.52
C HIS A 6 -24.35 43.72 30.91
N ARG A 7 -23.58 43.34 31.94
CA ARG A 7 -22.43 44.11 32.43
C ARG A 7 -21.09 43.71 31.78
N PHE A 8 -21.06 42.62 31.01
CA PHE A 8 -19.83 42.07 30.42
C PHE A 8 -19.69 42.36 28.91
N ILE A 9 -20.79 42.67 28.21
CA ILE A 9 -20.81 42.86 26.76
C ILE A 9 -20.38 44.27 26.33
N THR A 10 -20.43 45.27 27.22
CA THR A 10 -20.19 46.69 26.90
C THR A 10 -18.74 47.17 27.05
N LYS A 11 -17.78 46.31 27.46
CA LYS A 11 -16.40 46.75 27.77
C LYS A 11 -15.30 46.25 26.82
N ASP A 12 -15.59 45.40 25.84
CA ASP A 12 -14.54 44.95 24.92
C ASP A 12 -15.04 44.80 23.45
N PRO A 13 -15.01 45.90 22.67
CA PRO A 13 -15.30 45.86 21.23
C PRO A 13 -14.37 44.92 20.46
N LYS A 14 -13.18 44.60 20.99
CA LYS A 14 -12.23 43.65 20.38
C LYS A 14 -12.58 42.20 20.70
N PHE A 15 -13.46 41.91 21.67
CA PHE A 15 -14.00 40.56 21.88
C PHE A 15 -15.10 40.25 20.85
N VAL A 16 -15.94 41.22 20.50
CA VAL A 16 -16.91 41.09 19.41
C VAL A 16 -16.19 40.99 18.07
N ASP A 17 -15.15 41.80 17.83
CA ASP A 17 -14.30 41.70 16.62
C ASP A 17 -13.49 40.38 16.57
N ARG A 18 -13.16 39.77 17.73
CA ARG A 18 -12.60 38.41 17.81
C ARG A 18 -13.66 37.33 17.59
N LEU A 19 -14.92 37.55 17.96
CA LEU A 19 -16.02 36.63 17.70
C LEU A 19 -16.42 36.64 16.22
N THR A 20 -16.50 37.82 15.58
CA THR A 20 -16.72 37.94 14.14
C THR A 20 -15.52 37.43 13.34
N ARG A 21 -14.27 37.76 13.72
CA ARG A 21 -13.09 37.21 13.02
C ARG A 21 -12.87 35.71 13.23
N ARG A 22 -13.43 35.10 14.29
CA ARG A 22 -13.27 33.67 14.61
C ARG A 22 -14.49 32.83 14.24
N PHE A 23 -15.63 33.46 13.95
CA PHE A 23 -16.84 32.82 13.42
C PHE A 23 -17.45 33.69 12.31
N TYR A 24 -17.03 33.48 11.07
CA TYR A 24 -17.91 33.70 9.92
C TYR A 24 -18.29 32.33 9.35
N VAL A 25 -19.49 31.96 9.79
CA VAL A 25 -20.36 30.84 9.44
C VAL A 25 -20.70 30.91 7.94
N THR A 26 -20.47 29.81 7.21
CA THR A 26 -20.86 29.68 5.79
C THR A 26 -22.34 29.31 5.64
N GLU A 27 -22.92 29.68 4.50
CA GLU A 27 -24.36 29.64 4.12
C GLU A 27 -25.10 28.30 4.38
N ARG A 28 -24.38 27.17 4.47
CA ARG A 28 -24.95 25.85 4.77
C ARG A 28 -25.40 25.69 6.24
N GLU A 29 -24.75 26.41 7.15
CA GLU A 29 -25.12 26.40 8.58
C GLU A 29 -26.29 27.36 8.86
N ILE A 30 -26.41 28.43 8.06
CA ILE A 30 -27.62 29.26 8.02
C ILE A 30 -28.78 28.48 7.38
N HIS A 31 -28.51 27.67 6.35
CA HIS A 31 -29.51 26.79 5.75
C HIS A 31 -30.07 25.76 6.74
N ASP A 32 -29.23 25.11 7.54
CA ASP A 32 -29.69 24.15 8.55
C ASP A 32 -30.37 24.84 9.75
N PHE A 33 -29.97 26.06 10.10
CA PHE A 33 -30.67 26.89 11.08
C PHE A 33 -32.06 27.31 10.56
N LEU A 34 -32.19 27.70 9.29
CA LEU A 34 -33.46 28.09 8.67
C LEU A 34 -34.40 26.90 8.42
N MET A 35 -33.87 25.73 8.04
CA MET A 35 -34.67 24.50 7.84
C MET A 35 -35.26 23.97 9.15
N LYS A 36 -34.63 24.24 10.29
CA LYS A 36 -35.18 23.90 11.61
C LYS A 36 -36.10 24.98 12.20
N SER A 37 -36.10 26.19 11.65
CA SER A 37 -36.81 27.34 12.23
C SER A 37 -38.06 27.77 11.47
N VAL A 38 -38.42 27.10 10.38
CA VAL A 38 -39.71 27.35 9.70
C VAL A 38 -40.59 26.11 9.77
N THR A 39 -41.14 25.89 10.96
CA THR A 39 -42.60 25.82 11.04
C THR A 39 -43.14 27.23 10.81
N ASN A 40 -43.89 27.41 9.72
CA ASN A 40 -44.71 28.57 9.33
C ASN A 40 -44.07 29.81 8.67
N ASN A 41 -44.33 29.93 7.35
CA ASN A 41 -44.50 31.14 6.51
C ASN A 41 -43.62 32.39 6.75
N SER A 42 -42.64 32.65 5.87
CA SER A 42 -42.32 34.03 5.46
C SER A 42 -41.66 34.13 4.08
N ILE A 43 -42.05 35.17 3.32
CA ILE A 43 -41.72 35.43 1.91
C ILE A 43 -40.30 36.04 1.74
N GLU A 44 -39.71 36.59 2.80
CA GLU A 44 -38.35 37.18 2.81
C GLU A 44 -37.23 36.18 2.49
N ALA A 45 -37.33 34.93 2.96
CA ALA A 45 -36.28 33.91 2.83
C ALA A 45 -35.97 33.56 1.36
N LYS A 46 -37.00 33.59 0.49
CA LYS A 46 -36.87 33.31 -0.95
C LYS A 46 -36.15 34.42 -1.72
N ARG A 47 -36.12 35.65 -1.20
CA ARG A 47 -35.50 36.81 -1.88
C ARG A 47 -33.98 36.88 -1.67
N VAL A 48 -33.50 36.39 -0.53
CA VAL A 48 -32.08 36.45 -0.12
C VAL A 48 -31.27 35.32 -0.77
N ALA A 49 -31.83 34.11 -0.86
CA ALA A 49 -31.20 32.97 -1.52
C ALA A 49 -30.87 33.22 -3.00
N LYS A 50 -31.66 34.05 -3.69
CA LYS A 50 -31.45 34.41 -5.11
C LYS A 50 -30.25 35.37 -5.31
N LYS A 51 -29.77 36.02 -4.25
CA LYS A 51 -28.67 37.00 -4.29
C LYS A 51 -27.29 36.39 -3.99
N LEU A 52 -27.23 35.32 -3.22
CA LEU A 52 -25.99 34.68 -2.75
C LEU A 52 -25.37 33.71 -3.78
N MET A 53 -26.19 33.10 -4.64
CA MET A 53 -25.74 32.20 -5.71
C MET A 53 -24.91 32.89 -6.83
N ALA A 54 -24.62 34.19 -6.73
CA ALA A 54 -24.03 34.97 -7.81
C ALA A 54 -22.52 35.26 -7.70
N SER A 55 -21.81 34.97 -6.59
CA SER A 55 -20.39 35.37 -6.46
C SER A 55 -19.43 34.22 -6.16
N LYS A 56 -18.70 33.79 -7.21
CA LYS A 56 -17.52 32.92 -7.15
C LYS A 56 -16.36 33.61 -6.43
N VAL A 57 -15.73 32.97 -5.44
CA VAL A 57 -14.26 32.90 -5.15
C VAL A 57 -14.05 32.20 -3.80
N GLY A 58 -13.18 31.18 -3.73
CA GLY A 58 -12.47 30.85 -2.48
C GLY A 58 -12.49 29.43 -1.91
N MET A 59 -12.53 28.35 -2.70
CA MET A 59 -12.45 26.97 -2.15
C MET A 59 -11.05 26.53 -1.67
N ASN A 60 -9.97 27.22 -2.08
CA ASN A 60 -8.60 26.80 -1.78
C ASN A 60 -8.03 27.29 -0.43
N GLN A 61 -8.65 28.27 0.23
CA GLN A 61 -8.23 28.73 1.58
C GLN A 61 -8.84 27.89 2.71
N LEU A 62 -9.92 27.17 2.44
CA LEU A 62 -10.64 26.35 3.42
C LEU A 62 -9.86 25.07 3.79
N LEU A 63 -9.17 24.47 2.80
CA LEU A 63 -8.46 23.19 2.97
C LEU A 63 -7.16 23.30 3.76
N ASN A 64 -6.41 24.40 3.62
CA ASN A 64 -5.15 24.59 4.37
C ASN A 64 -5.37 24.86 5.86
N THR A 65 -6.52 25.43 6.24
CA THR A 65 -6.83 25.75 7.64
C THR A 65 -7.33 24.52 8.44
N LEU A 66 -7.94 23.55 7.74
CA LEU A 66 -8.43 22.29 8.32
C LEU A 66 -7.29 21.30 8.65
N LEU A 67 -6.15 21.40 7.97
CA LEU A 67 -5.00 20.52 8.21
C LEU A 67 -4.18 20.94 9.45
N GLU A 68 -4.13 22.23 9.80
CA GLU A 68 -3.41 22.69 11.00
C GLU A 68 -4.17 22.52 12.31
N THR A 69 -5.51 22.41 12.29
CA THR A 69 -6.34 22.27 13.51
C THR A 69 -6.39 20.85 14.09
N ARG A 70 -5.74 19.86 13.45
CA ARG A 70 -5.65 18.48 13.96
C ARG A 70 -4.58 18.31 15.06
N LYS A 71 -3.67 19.28 15.23
CA LYS A 71 -2.58 19.21 16.23
C LYS A 71 -2.94 19.70 17.65
N LYS A 72 -4.11 20.29 17.87
CA LYS A 72 -4.56 20.74 19.21
C LYS A 72 -6.07 20.63 19.31
N LYS A 73 -6.62 19.64 20.00
CA LYS A 73 -8.05 19.64 20.36
C LYS A 73 -8.27 19.37 21.84
N GLU A 74 -8.93 20.34 22.46
CA GLU A 74 -9.69 20.23 23.70
C GLU A 74 -10.88 19.26 23.54
N PRO A 75 -11.41 18.74 24.67
CA PRO A 75 -12.39 17.65 24.67
C PRO A 75 -13.82 18.08 24.31
N SER A 76 -14.63 17.14 23.83
CA SER A 76 -15.98 17.35 23.29
C SER A 76 -17.05 17.65 24.35
N PHE A 77 -18.26 18.00 23.91
CA PHE A 77 -19.47 18.24 24.73
C PHE A 77 -19.78 17.09 25.72
N VAL A 78 -19.36 15.88 25.38
CA VAL A 78 -19.42 14.69 26.26
C VAL A 78 -18.57 14.92 27.52
N THR A 79 -17.37 15.49 27.40
CA THR A 79 -16.48 15.79 28.52
C THR A 79 -17.02 16.90 29.45
N LYS A 80 -17.87 17.81 28.92
CA LYS A 80 -18.58 18.82 29.73
C LYS A 80 -19.74 18.23 30.53
N ILE A 81 -20.43 17.23 29.98
CA ILE A 81 -21.47 16.47 30.69
C ILE A 81 -20.83 15.57 31.76
N TRP A 82 -19.67 14.95 31.46
CA TRP A 82 -18.85 14.21 32.44
C TRP A 82 -18.40 15.09 33.62
N PHE A 83 -18.00 16.34 33.36
CA PHE A 83 -17.60 17.29 34.42
C PHE A 83 -18.77 17.77 35.30
N GLN A 84 -20.02 17.80 34.78
CA GLN A 84 -21.20 18.16 35.56
C GLN A 84 -21.76 16.99 36.37
N LEU A 85 -21.76 15.77 35.81
CA LEU A 85 -22.21 14.54 36.48
C LEU A 85 -21.30 14.13 37.65
N PHE A 86 -20.01 14.50 37.63
CA PHE A 86 -19.05 14.24 38.71
C PHE A 86 -18.47 15.52 39.34
N SER A 87 -19.26 16.59 39.40
CA SER A 87 -18.85 17.87 40.00
C SER A 87 -18.71 17.85 41.53
N HIS A 88 -18.91 16.71 42.20
CA HIS A 88 -18.80 16.57 43.67
C HIS A 88 -17.67 15.67 44.16
N ILE A 89 -16.77 15.21 43.28
CA ILE A 89 -15.51 14.61 43.74
C ILE A 89 -14.50 15.75 43.88
N ASP A 90 -14.47 16.31 45.08
CA ASP A 90 -13.59 17.38 45.50
C ASP A 90 -12.11 17.05 45.17
N ARG A 91 -11.36 18.03 44.66
CA ARG A 91 -9.97 17.84 44.17
C ARG A 91 -8.95 17.54 45.27
N ASN A 92 -9.39 17.39 46.53
CA ASN A 92 -8.54 17.13 47.69
C ASN A 92 -8.86 15.82 48.41
N ILE A 93 -9.46 14.83 47.74
CA ILE A 93 -9.60 13.49 48.32
C ILE A 93 -8.21 12.87 48.43
N SER A 94 -7.71 12.76 49.67
CA SER A 94 -6.44 12.10 49.95
C SER A 94 -6.46 10.66 49.40
N LYS A 95 -5.29 10.17 48.99
CA LYS A 95 -5.08 8.79 48.52
C LYS A 95 -5.74 7.75 49.44
N ASN A 96 -5.81 8.02 50.75
CA ASN A 96 -6.46 7.16 51.75
C ASN A 96 -7.99 7.16 51.69
N LEU A 97 -8.63 8.27 51.30
CA LEU A 97 -10.09 8.35 51.17
C LEU A 97 -10.58 7.72 49.85
N ILE A 98 -9.76 7.77 48.80
CA ILE A 98 -9.93 6.97 47.56
C ILE A 98 -9.78 5.48 47.88
N ILE A 99 -8.79 5.10 48.69
CA ILE A 99 -8.59 3.71 49.14
C ILE A 99 -9.75 3.23 50.02
N GLN A 100 -10.31 4.07 50.89
CA GLN A 100 -11.50 3.73 51.69
C GLN A 100 -12.76 3.57 50.83
N HIS A 101 -12.98 4.43 49.83
CA HIS A 101 -14.10 4.29 48.90
C HIS A 101 -13.96 3.05 48.03
N LEU A 102 -12.77 2.80 47.47
CA LEU A 102 -12.49 1.59 46.71
C LEU A 102 -12.60 0.33 47.56
N ARG A 103 -12.13 0.33 48.81
CA ARG A 103 -12.37 -0.79 49.75
C ARG A 103 -13.84 -0.97 50.05
N SER A 104 -14.59 0.10 50.31
CA SER A 104 -16.04 -0.02 50.52
C SER A 104 -16.80 -0.52 49.29
N ILE A 105 -16.30 -0.29 48.08
CA ILE A 105 -16.91 -0.76 46.83
C ILE A 105 -16.50 -2.21 46.55
N ILE A 106 -15.24 -2.57 46.84
CA ILE A 106 -14.70 -3.92 46.67
C ILE A 106 -15.26 -4.89 47.73
N ASP A 107 -15.39 -4.44 48.99
CA ASP A 107 -15.99 -5.22 50.09
C ASP A 107 -17.52 -5.33 49.93
N LYS A 108 -18.12 -4.50 49.08
CA LYS A 108 -19.53 -4.56 48.66
C LYS A 108 -19.68 -5.00 47.20
N LEU A 109 -18.65 -5.61 46.60
CA LEU A 109 -18.78 -6.17 45.26
C LEU A 109 -19.94 -7.16 45.32
N PRO A 110 -21.03 -6.90 44.57
CA PRO A 110 -22.23 -7.67 44.71
C PRO A 110 -21.97 -9.12 44.29
N PRO A 111 -22.33 -10.12 45.11
CA PRO A 111 -22.19 -11.52 44.76
C PRO A 111 -23.22 -11.96 43.71
N SER A 112 -24.16 -11.09 43.33
CA SER A 112 -25.25 -11.40 42.41
C SER A 112 -25.56 -10.29 41.40
N LYS A 113 -26.26 -10.70 40.34
CA LYS A 113 -26.71 -9.88 39.22
C LYS A 113 -27.69 -8.77 39.61
N GLU A 114 -28.58 -9.00 40.58
CA GLU A 114 -29.59 -8.02 40.98
C GLU A 114 -28.98 -6.81 41.70
N GLU A 115 -27.94 -7.00 42.51
CA GLU A 115 -27.32 -5.89 43.24
C GLU A 115 -26.47 -4.96 42.35
N ILE A 116 -25.96 -5.44 41.21
CA ILE A 116 -25.30 -4.58 40.19
C ILE A 116 -26.31 -3.70 39.49
N ILE A 117 -27.46 -4.29 39.15
CA ILE A 117 -28.57 -3.54 38.56
C ILE A 117 -29.01 -2.46 39.55
N ASP A 118 -29.27 -2.80 40.82
CA ASP A 118 -29.61 -1.82 41.86
C ASP A 118 -28.55 -0.74 42.10
N LEU A 119 -27.26 -1.01 41.86
CA LEU A 119 -26.19 -0.02 41.99
C LEU A 119 -26.22 1.01 40.84
N ILE A 120 -26.67 0.63 39.65
CA ILE A 120 -26.60 1.41 38.41
C ILE A 120 -27.97 2.05 38.07
N THR A 121 -29.07 1.38 38.41
CA THR A 121 -30.47 1.79 38.17
C THR A 121 -30.82 3.20 38.69
N PRO A 122 -30.33 3.68 39.86
CA PRO A 122 -30.61 5.05 40.32
C PRO A 122 -30.10 6.14 39.36
N HIS A 123 -29.16 5.82 38.48
CA HIS A 123 -28.51 6.74 37.54
C HIS A 123 -29.02 6.63 36.10
N VAL A 124 -29.97 5.72 35.83
CA VAL A 124 -30.59 5.54 34.51
C VAL A 124 -32.10 5.63 34.67
N LYS A 125 -32.69 6.77 34.29
CA LYS A 125 -34.15 6.95 34.31
C LYS A 125 -34.73 6.72 32.91
N VAL A 126 -35.71 5.80 32.82
CA VAL A 126 -36.61 5.50 31.66
C VAL A 126 -36.06 4.45 30.66
N LEU A 127 -36.84 3.66 29.92
CA LEU A 127 -37.88 2.66 30.26
C LEU A 127 -37.47 1.30 29.61
N ASP A 128 -36.19 1.14 29.26
CA ASP A 128 -35.62 -0.11 28.75
C ASP A 128 -34.17 -0.22 29.24
N GLU A 129 -34.05 -0.53 30.54
CA GLU A 129 -32.81 -0.48 31.31
C GLU A 129 -31.68 -1.30 30.67
N ARG A 130 -32.01 -2.38 29.96
CA ARG A 130 -31.03 -3.35 29.45
C ARG A 130 -30.28 -2.86 28.22
N LYS A 131 -30.97 -2.36 27.20
CA LYS A 131 -30.32 -1.85 25.98
C LYS A 131 -29.42 -0.67 26.27
N LEU A 132 -29.81 0.19 27.20
CA LEU A 132 -29.03 1.35 27.58
C LEU A 132 -27.79 0.98 28.38
N LEU A 133 -27.87 -0.05 29.23
CA LEU A 133 -26.72 -0.63 29.93
C LEU A 133 -25.71 -1.26 28.98
N VAL A 134 -26.19 -1.99 27.96
CA VAL A 134 -25.32 -2.56 26.90
C VAL A 134 -24.61 -1.43 26.14
N GLU A 135 -25.35 -0.40 25.74
CA GLU A 135 -24.79 0.73 25.00
C GLU A 135 -23.83 1.58 25.85
N ALA A 136 -24.09 1.71 27.16
CA ALA A 136 -23.22 2.38 28.11
C ALA A 136 -21.91 1.60 28.33
N LEU A 137 -22.01 0.28 28.53
CA LEU A 137 -20.85 -0.60 28.70
C LEU A 137 -20.00 -0.65 27.42
N LYS A 138 -20.60 -0.67 26.23
CA LYS A 138 -19.88 -0.56 24.96
C LYS A 138 -19.04 0.69 24.78
N ARG A 139 -19.41 1.79 25.44
CA ARG A 139 -18.66 3.06 25.35
C ARG A 139 -17.47 3.10 26.30
N VAL A 140 -17.46 2.24 27.31
CA VAL A 140 -16.40 2.13 28.32
C VAL A 140 -15.45 0.98 27.98
N LEU A 141 -15.99 -0.11 27.45
CA LEU A 141 -15.24 -1.29 27.02
C LEU A 141 -14.61 -1.08 25.64
N PRO A 142 -13.49 -1.75 25.34
CA PRO A 142 -12.88 -1.75 24.02
C PRO A 142 -13.85 -2.15 22.89
N PRO A 143 -13.70 -1.59 21.67
CA PRO A 143 -14.68 -1.71 20.59
C PRO A 143 -14.84 -3.11 19.96
N TYR A 144 -14.05 -4.10 20.40
CA TYR A 144 -14.14 -5.49 19.92
C TYR A 144 -15.15 -6.34 20.70
N TYR A 145 -15.74 -5.84 21.79
CA TYR A 145 -16.84 -6.52 22.48
C TYR A 145 -18.16 -6.27 21.75
N GLU A 146 -18.76 -7.33 21.20
CA GLU A 146 -20.04 -7.25 20.49
C GLU A 146 -21.23 -7.01 21.44
N ASP A 147 -22.31 -6.41 20.93
CA ASP A 147 -23.53 -6.14 21.74
C ASP A 147 -24.04 -7.42 22.38
N LYS A 148 -24.00 -8.51 21.61
CA LYS A 148 -24.47 -9.82 22.03
C LYS A 148 -23.70 -10.37 23.23
N VAL A 149 -22.39 -10.14 23.31
CA VAL A 149 -21.55 -10.61 24.43
C VAL A 149 -21.89 -9.83 25.71
N ILE A 150 -22.09 -8.52 25.60
CA ILE A 150 -22.48 -7.66 26.71
C ILE A 150 -23.93 -7.93 27.14
N GLU A 151 -24.82 -8.19 26.18
CA GLU A 151 -26.18 -8.67 26.42
C GLU A 151 -26.17 -10.02 27.12
N ASP A 152 -25.31 -10.96 26.71
CA ASP A 152 -25.18 -12.28 27.32
C ASP A 152 -24.66 -12.18 28.77
N TRP A 153 -23.73 -11.27 29.05
CA TRP A 153 -23.33 -10.95 30.43
C TRP A 153 -24.50 -10.41 31.26
N LEU A 154 -25.30 -9.52 30.69
CA LEU A 154 -26.44 -8.90 31.39
C LEU A 154 -27.67 -9.81 31.45
N THR A 155 -27.77 -10.86 30.65
CA THR A 155 -28.96 -11.73 30.55
C THR A 155 -28.72 -13.15 31.10
N GLY A 156 -27.49 -13.67 31.08
CA GLY A 156 -27.10 -14.96 31.68
C GLY A 156 -26.54 -14.87 33.12
N PRO A 157 -26.14 -16.00 33.73
CA PRO A 157 -25.36 -16.02 34.96
C PRO A 157 -23.91 -15.62 34.66
N MET A 158 -23.48 -14.45 35.14
CA MET A 158 -22.09 -14.02 35.02
C MET A 158 -21.19 -14.87 35.92
N THR A 159 -20.08 -15.34 35.37
CA THR A 159 -19.04 -16.00 36.15
C THR A 159 -18.25 -14.96 36.95
N GLN A 160 -17.56 -15.41 38.01
CA GLN A 160 -16.69 -14.52 38.79
C GLN A 160 -15.58 -13.87 37.94
N GLU A 161 -15.22 -14.51 36.82
CA GLU A 161 -14.24 -14.06 35.83
C GLU A 161 -14.82 -12.95 34.93
N ASP A 162 -16.09 -13.04 34.55
CA ASP A 162 -16.80 -11.99 33.81
C ASP A 162 -16.91 -10.70 34.65
N TYR A 163 -17.21 -10.85 35.96
CA TYR A 163 -17.29 -9.72 36.89
C TYR A 163 -15.96 -8.99 37.05
N LEU A 164 -14.85 -9.73 37.16
CA LEU A 164 -13.52 -9.14 37.29
C LEU A 164 -13.06 -8.45 36.00
N THR A 165 -13.39 -9.03 34.85
CA THR A 165 -13.07 -8.46 33.53
C THR A 165 -13.83 -7.15 33.31
N LEU A 166 -15.14 -7.16 33.54
CA LEU A 166 -15.98 -5.97 33.44
C LEU A 166 -15.49 -4.85 34.38
N PHE A 167 -15.23 -5.18 35.63
CA PHE A 167 -14.84 -4.21 36.65
C PHE A 167 -13.42 -3.63 36.43
N SER A 168 -12.47 -4.45 35.96
CA SER A 168 -11.10 -3.99 35.69
C SER A 168 -11.04 -3.06 34.47
N GLU A 169 -11.73 -3.38 33.39
CA GLU A 169 -11.83 -2.54 32.20
C GLU A 169 -12.55 -1.22 32.52
N MET A 170 -13.61 -1.26 33.33
CA MET A 170 -14.28 -0.07 33.84
C MET A 170 -13.36 0.82 34.68
N LEU A 171 -12.50 0.24 35.53
CA LEU A 171 -11.54 0.98 36.34
C LEU A 171 -10.41 1.61 35.51
N ILE A 172 -9.92 0.92 34.48
CA ILE A 172 -8.92 1.46 33.53
C ILE A 172 -9.50 2.68 32.81
N ALA A 173 -10.75 2.56 32.35
CA ALA A 173 -11.45 3.64 31.67
C ALA A 173 -11.80 4.83 32.59
N MET A 174 -12.09 4.57 33.88
CA MET A 174 -12.50 5.61 34.84
C MET A 174 -11.34 6.35 35.52
N LEU A 175 -10.19 5.73 35.77
CA LEU A 175 -9.16 6.26 36.68
C LEU A 175 -7.94 6.93 36.01
N PRO A 176 -8.09 7.39 34.75
CA PRO A 176 -7.02 7.46 33.73
C PRO A 176 -5.66 6.86 34.13
N MET A 177 -5.67 5.62 34.65
CA MET A 177 -4.46 4.92 35.06
C MET A 177 -3.92 4.16 33.86
N THR A 178 -2.60 4.18 33.68
CA THR A 178 -2.00 3.23 32.75
C THR A 178 -2.20 1.82 33.28
N GLU A 179 -2.33 0.84 32.38
CA GLU A 179 -2.45 -0.58 32.73
C GLU A 179 -1.34 -1.01 33.70
N LYS A 180 -0.15 -0.41 33.58
CA LYS A 180 1.02 -0.59 34.44
C LYS A 180 0.80 -0.11 35.88
N GLU A 181 0.10 1.00 36.09
CA GLU A 181 -0.19 1.54 37.42
C GLU A 181 -1.31 0.76 38.11
N LEU A 182 -2.33 0.34 37.34
CA LEU A 182 -3.37 -0.56 37.85
C LEU A 182 -2.77 -1.91 38.25
N LYS A 183 -1.90 -2.47 37.41
CA LYS A 183 -1.14 -3.69 37.71
C LYS A 183 -0.26 -3.51 38.94
N GLY A 184 0.43 -2.37 39.08
CA GLY A 184 1.21 -2.05 40.27
C GLY A 184 0.38 -1.98 41.56
N PHE A 185 -0.87 -1.53 41.46
CA PHE A 185 -1.80 -1.43 42.59
C PHE A 185 -2.42 -2.78 42.97
N VAL A 186 -2.94 -3.53 41.99
CA VAL A 186 -3.53 -4.87 42.18
C VAL A 186 -2.49 -5.85 42.73
N THR A 187 -1.28 -5.84 42.18
CA THR A 187 -0.18 -6.72 42.61
C THR A 187 0.29 -6.42 44.04
N LYS A 188 0.13 -5.17 44.51
CA LYS A 188 0.57 -4.72 45.83
C LYS A 188 -0.45 -4.98 46.95
N TYR A 189 -1.74 -5.03 46.63
CA TYR A 189 -2.80 -5.06 47.65
C TYR A 189 -3.81 -6.21 47.54
N ILE A 190 -3.88 -6.93 46.42
CA ILE A 190 -4.75 -8.09 46.23
C ILE A 190 -3.88 -9.32 46.03
N LYS A 191 -3.28 -9.77 47.13
CA LYS A 191 -2.69 -11.09 47.24
C LYS A 191 -3.74 -11.96 47.90
N ASP A 192 -4.45 -12.79 47.14
CA ASP A 192 -4.48 -14.25 47.35
C ASP A 192 -5.49 -14.96 46.42
N ARG A 193 -5.24 -16.27 46.23
CA ARG A 193 -6.05 -17.35 45.63
C ARG A 193 -6.06 -17.51 44.11
N LYS A 194 -4.98 -18.16 43.67
CA LYS A 194 -4.88 -19.31 42.74
C LYS A 194 -5.43 -19.24 41.31
N GLY A 195 -6.26 -18.27 40.90
CA GLY A 195 -6.70 -18.13 39.50
C GLY A 195 -5.80 -17.23 38.63
N PHE A 196 -5.17 -16.21 39.23
CA PHE A 196 -4.34 -15.22 38.50
C PHE A 196 -2.97 -15.73 38.03
N LEU A 197 -2.56 -16.96 38.37
CA LEU A 197 -1.17 -17.41 38.21
C LEU A 197 -0.78 -17.68 36.74
N GLU A 198 -1.74 -18.08 35.89
CA GLU A 198 -1.46 -18.41 34.48
C GLU A 198 -1.38 -17.16 33.60
N ILE A 199 -2.29 -16.19 33.79
CA ILE A 199 -2.26 -14.90 33.08
C ILE A 199 -1.00 -14.09 33.47
N LYS A 200 -0.56 -14.19 34.74
CA LYS A 200 0.67 -13.56 35.23
C LYS A 200 1.92 -14.04 34.49
N ARG A 201 1.94 -15.30 34.04
CA ARG A 201 3.06 -15.89 33.28
C ARG A 201 3.13 -15.41 31.84
N MET A 202 2.02 -15.09 31.18
CA MET A 202 2.07 -14.69 29.77
C MET A 202 2.43 -13.22 29.56
N LEU A 203 2.09 -12.34 30.52
CA LEU A 203 2.23 -10.88 30.37
C LEU A 203 3.46 -10.28 31.08
N PHE A 204 4.06 -10.96 32.06
CA PHE A 204 5.18 -10.43 32.86
C PHE A 204 6.24 -11.47 33.14
N TYR A 205 7.08 -11.75 32.14
CA TYR A 205 8.28 -12.54 32.35
C TYR A 205 9.29 -11.76 33.18
N SER A 206 9.81 -12.38 34.24
CA SER A 206 11.01 -11.88 34.91
C SER A 206 12.20 -11.84 33.93
N ASN A 207 13.22 -11.02 34.21
CA ASN A 207 14.44 -10.99 33.40
C ASN A 207 15.09 -12.38 33.28
N GLU A 208 14.93 -13.23 34.29
CA GLU A 208 15.43 -14.60 34.28
C GLU A 208 14.60 -15.52 33.36
N GLU A 209 13.27 -15.41 33.41
CA GLU A 209 12.38 -16.13 32.50
C GLU A 209 12.56 -15.68 31.05
N LEU A 210 12.76 -14.38 30.80
CA LEU A 210 13.09 -13.86 29.47
C LEU A 210 14.41 -14.43 28.95
N ARG A 211 15.45 -14.51 29.80
CA ARG A 211 16.71 -15.16 29.42
C ARG A 211 16.53 -16.64 29.11
N LYS A 212 15.74 -17.35 29.92
CA LYS A 212 15.42 -18.77 29.67
C LYS A 212 14.67 -18.95 28.35
N LYS A 213 13.64 -18.13 28.10
CA LYS A 213 12.88 -18.15 26.84
C LYS A 213 13.71 -17.77 25.64
N ARG A 214 14.59 -16.77 25.75
CA ARG A 214 15.56 -16.43 24.70
C ARG A 214 16.48 -17.61 24.39
N LYS A 215 16.98 -18.30 25.42
CA LYS A 215 17.82 -19.49 25.22
C LYS A 215 17.06 -20.61 24.47
N ILE A 216 15.80 -20.84 24.83
CA ILE A 216 14.93 -21.82 24.15
C ILE A 216 14.70 -21.39 22.69
N ALA A 217 14.25 -20.16 22.46
CA ALA A 217 13.96 -19.64 21.12
C ALA A 217 15.17 -19.69 20.18
N LEU A 218 16.37 -19.35 20.69
CA LEU A 218 17.61 -19.39 19.91
C LEU A 218 18.19 -20.80 19.75
N SER A 219 17.74 -21.79 20.52
CA SER A 219 18.12 -23.19 20.34
C SER A 219 17.24 -23.93 19.32
N GLU A 220 16.01 -23.46 19.11
CA GLU A 220 15.06 -24.10 18.20
C GLU A 220 15.34 -23.73 16.75
N LYS A 221 15.71 -24.71 15.93
CA LYS A 221 16.08 -24.52 14.50
C LYS A 221 14.94 -23.92 13.67
N GLN A 222 13.68 -24.23 14.00
CA GLN A 222 12.51 -23.71 13.29
C GLN A 222 12.15 -22.26 13.69
N VAL A 223 12.81 -21.71 14.71
CA VAL A 223 12.56 -20.35 15.22
C VAL A 223 13.72 -19.43 14.87
N LYS A 224 14.96 -19.86 15.12
CA LYS A 224 16.17 -19.11 14.81
C LYS A 224 16.32 -18.90 13.30
N ASN A 225 16.55 -17.66 12.87
CA ASN A 225 16.67 -17.25 11.46
C ASN A 225 15.43 -17.58 10.62
N VAL A 226 14.26 -17.70 11.26
CA VAL A 226 12.96 -17.85 10.59
C VAL A 226 12.00 -16.83 11.16
N TYR A 227 11.79 -16.89 12.48
CA TYR A 227 10.91 -15.98 13.20
C TYR A 227 11.68 -15.01 14.10
N ILE A 228 12.88 -15.37 14.51
CA ILE A 228 13.73 -14.56 15.39
C ILE A 228 15.16 -14.59 14.86
N SER A 229 15.76 -13.42 14.70
CA SER A 229 17.18 -13.24 14.35
C SER A 229 18.13 -13.95 15.32
N GLU A 230 19.32 -14.30 14.86
CA GLU A 230 20.35 -14.96 15.67
C GLU A 230 20.72 -14.19 16.95
N ASP A 231 20.71 -12.86 16.91
CA ASP A 231 20.98 -12.04 18.08
C ASP A 231 19.75 -11.81 18.98
N GLY A 232 18.57 -12.26 18.56
CA GLY A 232 17.31 -12.16 19.30
C GLY A 232 16.75 -10.74 19.39
N LYS A 233 17.19 -9.80 18.54
CA LYS A 233 16.70 -8.41 18.55
C LYS A 233 15.62 -8.12 17.52
N VAL A 234 15.59 -8.90 16.44
CA VAL A 234 14.56 -8.84 15.39
C VAL A 234 13.64 -10.04 15.51
N ALA A 235 12.34 -9.79 15.45
CA ALA A 235 11.29 -10.79 15.40
C ALA A 235 10.40 -10.55 14.16
N VAL A 236 9.93 -11.63 13.54
CA VAL A 236 9.06 -11.61 12.36
C VAL A 236 7.64 -11.93 12.80
N LEU A 237 6.71 -11.12 12.31
CA LEU A 237 5.28 -11.39 12.41
C LEU A 237 4.78 -11.74 11.01
N LEU A 238 4.36 -12.99 10.83
CA LEU A 238 3.76 -13.44 9.58
C LEU A 238 2.26 -13.11 9.60
N LEU A 239 1.82 -12.29 8.65
CA LEU A 239 0.42 -11.94 8.46
C LEU A 239 -0.10 -12.65 7.22
N THR A 240 -1.00 -13.61 7.42
CA THR A 240 -1.68 -14.31 6.31
C THR A 240 -3.12 -13.81 6.22
N PRO A 241 -3.41 -12.88 5.30
CA PRO A 241 -4.77 -12.38 5.14
C PRO A 241 -5.70 -13.50 4.65
N GLN A 242 -6.84 -13.67 5.33
CA GLN A 242 -7.89 -14.61 4.92
C GLN A 242 -8.74 -13.99 3.80
N LEU A 243 -8.14 -13.76 2.64
CA LEU A 243 -8.80 -13.24 1.45
C LEU A 243 -8.77 -14.31 0.35
N PRO A 244 -9.69 -14.29 -0.62
CA PRO A 244 -9.55 -15.09 -1.85
C PRO A 244 -8.20 -14.79 -2.53
N ASP A 245 -7.55 -15.78 -3.13
CA ASP A 245 -6.18 -15.66 -3.67
C ASP A 245 -5.98 -14.43 -4.57
N PHE A 246 -6.93 -14.16 -5.48
CA PHE A 246 -6.88 -13.00 -6.39
C PHE A 246 -6.95 -11.64 -5.68
N ALA A 247 -7.48 -11.60 -4.46
CA ALA A 247 -7.63 -10.40 -3.65
C ALA A 247 -6.51 -10.23 -2.61
N GLN A 248 -5.62 -11.21 -2.44
CA GLN A 248 -4.48 -11.11 -1.52
C GLN A 248 -3.35 -10.23 -2.09
N ASP A 249 -3.07 -10.34 -3.39
CA ASP A 249 -1.90 -9.71 -4.01
C ASP A 249 -2.06 -8.22 -4.37
N LYS A 250 -3.29 -7.71 -4.41
CA LYS A 250 -3.62 -6.35 -4.88
C LYS A 250 -4.56 -5.59 -3.95
N ASN A 251 -4.40 -5.77 -2.64
CA ASN A 251 -5.28 -5.10 -1.67
C ASN A 251 -4.65 -3.83 -1.09
N LEU A 252 -4.80 -2.74 -1.83
CA LEU A 252 -4.34 -1.41 -1.42
C LEU A 252 -4.94 -0.97 -0.07
N ASP A 253 -6.17 -1.38 0.24
CA ASP A 253 -6.82 -1.10 1.54
C ASP A 253 -6.13 -1.85 2.69
N LEU A 254 -5.79 -3.13 2.49
CA LEU A 254 -5.03 -3.91 3.48
C LEU A 254 -3.67 -3.26 3.76
N TYR A 255 -2.93 -2.90 2.71
CA TYR A 255 -1.66 -2.20 2.81
C TYR A 255 -1.79 -0.92 3.65
N HIS A 256 -2.72 -0.02 3.29
CA HIS A 256 -2.89 1.23 4.02
C HIS A 256 -3.31 1.04 5.48
N ARG A 257 -4.16 0.05 5.78
CA ARG A 257 -4.56 -0.26 7.16
C ARG A 257 -3.42 -0.79 8.00
N ILE A 258 -2.62 -1.72 7.45
CA ILE A 258 -1.44 -2.25 8.13
C ILE A 258 -0.47 -1.12 8.43
N HIS A 259 -0.10 -0.33 7.43
CA HIS A 259 0.82 0.80 7.63
C HIS A 259 0.28 1.85 8.60
N ALA A 260 -1.04 2.11 8.63
CA ALA A 260 -1.64 3.02 9.62
C ALA A 260 -1.50 2.50 11.06
N ILE A 261 -1.72 1.19 11.27
CA ILE A 261 -1.53 0.55 12.58
C ILE A 261 -0.05 0.61 12.97
N LEU A 262 0.85 0.17 12.08
CA LEU A 262 2.29 0.12 12.35
C LEU A 262 2.84 1.51 12.67
N ASN A 263 2.50 2.55 11.91
CA ASN A 263 2.94 3.92 12.19
C ASN A 263 2.49 4.42 13.57
N THR A 264 1.30 4.03 14.02
CA THR A 264 0.80 4.36 15.36
C THR A 264 1.58 3.60 16.44
N GLU A 265 1.89 2.33 16.18
CA GLU A 265 2.63 1.47 17.09
C GLU A 265 4.12 1.82 17.18
N GLU A 266 4.75 2.29 16.11
CA GLU A 266 6.14 2.81 16.16
C GLU A 266 6.23 3.98 17.13
N GLN A 267 5.29 4.93 17.05
CA GLN A 267 5.25 6.09 17.93
C GLN A 267 4.97 5.71 19.39
N ARG A 268 4.16 4.66 19.62
CA ARG A 268 3.78 4.20 20.95
C ARG A 268 4.87 3.38 21.64
N SER A 269 5.48 2.46 20.90
CA SER A 269 6.36 1.43 21.45
C SER A 269 7.85 1.74 21.30
N GLY A 270 8.22 2.58 20.34
CA GLY A 270 9.61 2.82 19.96
C GLY A 270 10.26 1.69 19.13
N TYR A 271 9.52 0.62 18.82
CA TYR A 271 9.98 -0.38 17.86
C TYR A 271 9.91 0.16 16.43
N LYS A 272 10.76 -0.38 15.56
CA LYS A 272 10.72 -0.13 14.11
C LYS A 272 10.12 -1.35 13.43
N PHE A 273 9.18 -1.13 12.52
CA PHE A 273 8.58 -2.18 11.72
C PHE A 273 9.09 -2.12 10.30
N TYR A 274 9.53 -3.27 9.81
CA TYR A 274 9.97 -3.46 8.43
C TYR A 274 8.98 -4.41 7.77
N VAL A 275 8.23 -3.89 6.80
CA VAL A 275 7.20 -4.65 6.07
C VAL A 275 7.79 -5.15 4.76
N GLY A 276 7.49 -6.39 4.41
CA GLY A 276 7.93 -7.02 3.17
C GLY A 276 6.95 -8.09 2.70
N GLY A 277 7.34 -8.83 1.66
CA GLY A 277 6.52 -9.85 1.04
C GLY A 277 5.88 -9.40 -0.28
N ILE A 278 5.26 -10.35 -0.98
CA ILE A 278 4.68 -10.13 -2.32
C ILE A 278 3.61 -9.03 -2.32
N PRO A 279 2.64 -8.99 -1.38
CA PRO A 279 1.62 -7.94 -1.40
C PRO A 279 2.17 -6.52 -1.25
N GLU A 280 3.18 -6.34 -0.39
CA GLU A 280 3.87 -5.05 -0.20
C GLU A 280 4.58 -4.62 -1.49
N MET A 281 5.28 -5.55 -2.15
CA MET A 281 5.95 -5.27 -3.43
C MET A 281 4.96 -4.94 -4.53
N SER A 282 3.86 -5.68 -4.65
CA SER A 282 2.83 -5.46 -5.68
C SER A 282 2.23 -4.05 -5.58
N VAL A 283 1.86 -3.63 -4.36
CA VAL A 283 1.34 -2.28 -4.12
C VAL A 283 2.40 -1.23 -4.43
N ALA A 284 3.64 -1.44 -4.00
CA ALA A 284 4.72 -0.50 -4.26
C ALA A 284 5.03 -0.36 -5.77
N PHE A 285 5.03 -1.47 -6.52
CA PHE A 285 5.16 -1.43 -7.98
C PHE A 285 4.05 -0.59 -8.61
N GLU A 286 2.81 -0.78 -8.18
CA GLU A 286 1.67 -0.02 -8.68
C GLU A 286 1.80 1.49 -8.35
N GLU A 287 2.14 1.84 -7.10
CA GLU A 287 2.32 3.24 -6.68
C GLU A 287 3.43 3.93 -7.49
N TYR A 288 4.62 3.33 -7.58
CA TYR A 288 5.74 3.91 -8.33
C TYR A 288 5.45 3.98 -9.83
N MET A 289 4.76 2.99 -10.39
CA MET A 289 4.34 3.00 -11.78
C MET A 289 3.37 4.17 -12.06
N PHE A 290 2.40 4.42 -11.18
CA PHE A 290 1.51 5.58 -11.32
C PHE A 290 2.24 6.91 -11.14
N GLU A 291 3.22 7.00 -10.23
CA GLU A 291 4.08 8.17 -10.10
C GLU A 291 4.88 8.45 -11.37
N ASP A 292 5.48 7.40 -11.96
CA ASP A 292 6.23 7.50 -13.21
C ASP A 292 5.34 7.95 -14.38
N ILE A 293 4.12 7.42 -14.51
CA ILE A 293 3.16 7.89 -15.53
C ILE A 293 2.83 9.38 -15.32
N LYS A 294 2.52 9.78 -14.08
CA LYS A 294 2.16 11.17 -13.74
C LYS A 294 3.29 12.15 -14.03
N LEU A 295 4.55 11.72 -13.95
CA LEU A 295 5.72 12.55 -14.21
C LEU A 295 6.15 12.50 -15.68
N LEU A 296 6.36 11.30 -16.23
CA LEU A 296 6.99 11.08 -17.53
C LEU A 296 6.06 11.44 -18.69
N VAL A 297 4.77 11.12 -18.62
CA VAL A 297 3.84 11.41 -19.73
C VAL A 297 3.73 12.92 -20.00
N PRO A 298 3.46 13.78 -18.98
CA PRO A 298 3.47 15.23 -19.20
C PRO A 298 4.83 15.76 -19.67
N LEU A 299 5.93 15.24 -19.13
CA LEU A 299 7.28 15.66 -19.52
C LEU A 299 7.56 15.36 -20.99
N ILE A 300 7.21 14.16 -21.46
CA ILE A 300 7.33 13.76 -22.87
C ILE A 300 6.45 14.64 -23.76
N ILE A 301 5.19 14.89 -23.36
CA ILE A 301 4.29 15.78 -24.11
C ILE A 301 4.87 17.19 -24.21
N ILE A 302 5.38 17.76 -23.12
CA ILE A 302 6.01 19.09 -23.12
C ILE A 302 7.24 19.10 -24.03
N PHE A 303 8.10 18.08 -23.93
CA PHE A 303 9.28 17.95 -24.78
C PHE A 303 8.91 17.88 -26.27
N ILE A 304 7.89 17.09 -26.61
CA ILE A 304 7.34 16.99 -27.96
C ILE A 304 6.78 18.34 -28.42
N LEU A 305 5.96 19.00 -27.60
CA LEU A 305 5.37 20.31 -27.92
C LEU A 305 6.44 21.35 -28.22
N LEU A 306 7.46 21.46 -27.38
CA LEU A 306 8.57 22.39 -27.57
C LEU A 306 9.35 22.07 -28.85
N THR A 307 9.59 20.79 -29.12
CA THR A 307 10.30 20.33 -30.32
C THR A 307 9.51 20.64 -31.59
N LEU A 308 8.22 20.33 -31.64
CA LEU A 308 7.33 20.62 -32.77
C LEU A 308 7.16 22.12 -32.97
N LEU A 309 7.01 22.90 -31.89
CA LEU A 309 6.94 24.35 -31.96
C LEU A 309 8.25 24.94 -32.47
N PHE A 310 9.40 24.40 -32.07
CA PHE A 310 10.70 24.84 -32.55
C PHE A 310 10.88 24.56 -34.05
N PHE A 311 10.51 23.37 -34.53
CA PHE A 311 10.64 22.98 -35.94
C PHE A 311 9.63 23.67 -36.85
N PHE A 312 8.34 23.65 -36.49
CA PHE A 312 7.28 24.15 -37.36
C PHE A 312 6.91 25.61 -37.10
N ARG A 313 7.23 26.15 -35.92
CA ARG A 313 6.92 27.54 -35.50
C ARG A 313 5.46 27.93 -35.74
N SER A 314 4.57 26.95 -35.61
CA SER A 314 3.15 27.05 -35.92
C SER A 314 2.36 26.25 -34.91
N PHE A 315 1.37 26.88 -34.29
CA PHE A 315 0.47 26.20 -33.36
C PHE A 315 -0.26 25.04 -34.03
N ALA A 316 -0.69 25.19 -35.29
CA ALA A 316 -1.31 24.09 -36.04
C ALA A 316 -0.32 22.93 -36.30
N GLY A 317 0.94 23.25 -36.61
CA GLY A 317 2.01 22.26 -36.80
C GLY A 317 2.45 21.56 -35.50
N MET A 318 2.12 22.14 -34.35
CA MET A 318 2.37 21.58 -33.03
C MET A 318 1.18 20.76 -32.51
N PHE A 319 -0.03 21.32 -32.54
CA PHE A 319 -1.23 20.69 -31.99
C PHE A 319 -1.72 19.49 -32.80
N ALA A 320 -1.60 19.53 -34.13
CA ALA A 320 -2.14 18.46 -34.97
C ALA A 320 -1.44 17.10 -34.76
N PRO A 321 -0.08 17.01 -34.72
CA PRO A 321 0.61 15.76 -34.36
C PRO A 321 0.29 15.27 -32.95
N ILE A 322 0.17 16.17 -31.99
CA ILE A 322 -0.20 15.82 -30.61
C ILE A 322 -1.57 15.15 -30.57
N LEU A 323 -2.54 15.68 -31.32
CA LEU A 323 -3.87 15.10 -31.34
C LEU A 323 -3.88 13.71 -31.99
N VAL A 324 -3.10 13.50 -33.05
CA VAL A 324 -2.88 12.18 -33.66
C VAL A 324 -2.31 11.18 -32.64
N ILE A 325 -1.28 11.60 -31.90
CA ILE A 325 -0.63 10.78 -30.88
C ILE A 325 -1.60 10.43 -29.74
N ILE A 326 -2.36 11.40 -29.24
CA ILE A 326 -3.34 11.18 -28.18
C ILE A 326 -4.43 10.20 -28.66
N LEU A 327 -4.96 10.41 -29.87
CA LEU A 327 -6.01 9.55 -30.44
C LEU A 327 -5.51 8.13 -30.67
N SER A 328 -4.29 7.96 -31.20
CA SER A 328 -3.70 6.63 -31.38
C SER A 328 -3.44 5.93 -30.05
N THR A 329 -2.88 6.64 -29.06
CA THR A 329 -2.60 6.08 -27.73
C THR A 329 -3.89 5.67 -27.01
N ILE A 330 -4.90 6.55 -26.98
CA ILE A 330 -6.22 6.24 -26.40
C ILE A 330 -6.89 5.10 -27.15
N GLY A 331 -6.82 5.10 -28.48
CA GLY A 331 -7.38 4.03 -29.30
C GLY A 331 -6.73 2.68 -29.04
N THR A 332 -5.41 2.64 -28.87
CA THR A 332 -4.68 1.41 -28.53
C THR A 332 -5.01 0.94 -27.12
N LEU A 333 -4.86 1.80 -26.11
CA LEU A 333 -5.14 1.42 -24.72
C LEU A 333 -6.60 1.03 -24.51
N GLY A 334 -7.52 1.83 -25.06
CA GLY A 334 -8.95 1.56 -25.00
C GLY A 334 -9.32 0.28 -25.75
N GLY A 335 -8.73 0.05 -26.93
CA GLY A 335 -8.90 -1.20 -27.68
C GLY A 335 -8.40 -2.42 -26.92
N SER A 336 -7.24 -2.34 -26.28
CA SER A 336 -6.69 -3.41 -25.46
C SER A 336 -7.57 -3.72 -24.24
N TYR A 337 -8.08 -2.69 -23.56
CA TYR A 337 -9.04 -2.89 -22.47
C TYR A 337 -10.33 -3.57 -22.95
N LEU A 338 -10.87 -3.16 -24.11
CA LEU A 338 -12.07 -3.79 -24.69
C LEU A 338 -11.85 -5.26 -25.09
N MET A 339 -10.61 -5.66 -25.39
CA MET A 339 -10.24 -7.05 -25.64
C MET A 339 -10.05 -7.87 -24.35
N GLY A 340 -10.18 -7.25 -23.17
CA GLY A 340 -10.04 -7.91 -21.87
C GLY A 340 -8.60 -8.04 -21.40
N PHE A 341 -7.67 -7.25 -21.92
CA PHE A 341 -6.30 -7.21 -21.40
C PHE A 341 -6.20 -6.29 -20.19
N ASP A 342 -5.66 -6.82 -19.08
CA ASP A 342 -5.32 -6.04 -17.91
C ASP A 342 -4.03 -5.23 -18.14
N LEU A 343 -3.99 -4.02 -17.57
CA LEU A 343 -2.75 -3.24 -17.55
C LEU A 343 -1.81 -3.76 -16.47
N ASP A 344 -0.62 -4.15 -16.88
CA ASP A 344 0.51 -4.52 -16.05
C ASP A 344 1.69 -3.53 -16.17
N SER A 345 2.77 -3.80 -15.44
CA SER A 345 3.98 -2.96 -15.43
C SER A 345 4.69 -2.83 -16.77
N MET A 346 4.52 -3.77 -17.71
CA MET A 346 5.07 -3.65 -19.06
C MET A 346 4.16 -2.82 -19.95
N SER A 347 2.84 -3.04 -19.86
CA SER A 347 1.83 -2.32 -20.65
C SER A 347 1.82 -0.81 -20.36
N THR A 348 2.23 -0.37 -19.16
CA THR A 348 2.30 1.05 -18.80
C THR A 348 3.42 1.81 -19.48
N MET A 349 4.36 1.11 -20.12
CA MET A 349 5.37 1.72 -21.01
C MET A 349 4.80 2.00 -22.41
N ALA A 350 3.63 1.45 -22.75
CA ALA A 350 3.09 1.53 -24.11
C ALA A 350 2.80 2.97 -24.56
N PRO A 351 2.19 3.85 -23.74
CA PRO A 351 1.96 5.24 -24.13
C PRO A 351 3.24 5.96 -24.55
N GLN A 352 4.33 5.82 -23.80
CA GLN A 352 5.61 6.49 -24.03
C GLN A 352 6.21 6.05 -25.36
N VAL A 353 6.16 4.75 -25.64
CA VAL A 353 6.65 4.17 -26.90
C VAL A 353 5.78 4.58 -28.09
N LEU A 354 4.45 4.53 -27.95
CA LEU A 354 3.51 4.95 -29.00
C LEU A 354 3.61 6.44 -29.31
N MET A 355 3.82 7.29 -28.29
CA MET A 355 4.06 8.72 -28.50
C MET A 355 5.33 8.97 -29.33
N ALA A 356 6.40 8.22 -29.08
CA ALA A 356 7.65 8.33 -29.82
C ALA A 356 7.55 7.83 -31.27
N ILE A 357 6.77 6.77 -31.52
CA ILE A 357 6.56 6.23 -32.87
C ILE A 357 5.61 7.14 -33.68
N GLY A 358 4.46 7.51 -33.10
CA GLY A 358 3.40 8.24 -33.80
C GLY A 358 3.78 9.67 -34.21
N ILE A 359 4.73 10.30 -33.50
CA ILE A 359 5.22 11.63 -33.88
C ILE A 359 6.03 11.63 -35.18
N ALA A 360 6.76 10.54 -35.47
CA ALA A 360 7.69 10.49 -36.59
C ALA A 360 6.96 10.66 -37.94
N ASP A 361 5.89 9.90 -38.16
CA ASP A 361 5.09 9.98 -39.38
C ASP A 361 4.46 11.37 -39.56
N SER A 362 3.96 11.95 -38.46
CA SER A 362 3.39 13.29 -38.47
C SER A 362 4.44 14.34 -38.86
N ILE A 363 5.69 14.21 -38.38
CA ILE A 363 6.79 15.11 -38.74
C ILE A 363 7.13 14.99 -40.23
N HIS A 364 7.24 13.77 -40.78
CA HIS A 364 7.55 13.56 -42.20
C HIS A 364 6.50 14.19 -43.12
N ILE A 365 5.22 13.97 -42.82
CA ILE A 365 4.11 14.55 -43.60
C ILE A 365 4.08 16.07 -43.44
N LEU A 366 4.22 16.60 -42.22
CA LEU A 366 4.17 18.04 -41.98
C LEU A 366 5.35 18.80 -42.56
N ALA A 367 6.57 18.25 -42.48
CA ALA A 367 7.77 18.91 -43.00
C ALA A 367 7.65 19.20 -44.49
N LEU A 368 7.21 18.20 -45.27
CA LEU A 368 6.99 18.39 -46.70
C LEU A 368 5.76 19.27 -46.96
N PHE A 369 4.66 19.09 -46.24
CA PHE A 369 3.48 19.96 -46.37
C PHE A 369 3.82 21.44 -46.17
N PHE A 370 4.52 21.79 -45.09
CA PHE A 370 4.92 23.18 -44.84
C PHE A 370 5.93 23.69 -45.86
N ARG A 371 6.86 22.85 -46.33
CA ARG A 371 7.79 23.23 -47.40
C ARG A 371 7.04 23.60 -48.69
N GLU A 372 6.08 22.78 -49.11
CA GLU A 372 5.29 23.02 -50.33
C GLU A 372 4.39 24.26 -50.21
N LEU A 373 3.83 24.52 -49.03
CA LEU A 373 3.11 25.77 -48.74
C LEU A 373 4.01 27.00 -48.87
N GLN A 374 5.24 26.93 -48.35
CA GLN A 374 6.20 28.02 -48.45
C GLN A 374 6.70 28.26 -49.88
N GLN A 375 6.55 27.27 -50.78
CA GLN A 375 6.80 27.37 -52.21
C GLN A 375 5.59 27.90 -53.01
N GLY A 376 4.48 28.22 -52.34
CA GLY A 376 3.32 28.86 -52.94
C GLY A 376 2.22 27.91 -53.42
N LYS A 377 2.32 26.60 -53.16
CA LYS A 377 1.23 25.65 -53.49
C LYS A 377 0.01 25.88 -52.60
N SER A 378 -1.17 25.56 -53.11
CA SER A 378 -2.39 25.56 -52.30
C SER A 378 -2.33 24.47 -51.21
N LYS A 379 -3.14 24.60 -50.14
CA LYS A 379 -3.21 23.61 -49.05
C LYS A 379 -3.41 22.18 -49.55
N LYS A 380 -4.36 22.03 -50.48
CA LYS A 380 -4.76 20.74 -51.03
C LYS A 380 -3.62 20.12 -51.83
N GLU A 381 -2.99 20.90 -52.71
CA GLU A 381 -1.85 20.44 -53.52
C GLU A 381 -0.64 20.08 -52.64
N ALA A 382 -0.33 20.91 -51.65
CA ALA A 382 0.76 20.66 -50.70
C ALA A 382 0.55 19.36 -49.92
N MET A 383 -0.68 19.10 -49.45
CA MET A 383 -0.98 17.89 -48.69
C MET A 383 -0.98 16.63 -49.57
N ILE A 384 -1.59 16.70 -50.76
CA ILE A 384 -1.57 15.59 -51.73
C ILE A 384 -0.14 15.25 -52.11
N HIS A 385 0.70 16.27 -52.36
CA HIS A 385 2.11 16.06 -52.66
C HIS A 385 2.86 15.42 -51.49
N SER A 386 2.61 15.90 -50.26
CA SER A 386 3.22 15.33 -49.06
C SER A 386 2.87 13.86 -48.85
N LEU A 387 1.58 13.52 -48.93
CA LEU A 387 1.11 12.14 -48.83
C LEU A 387 1.69 11.26 -49.94
N ARG A 388 1.73 11.74 -51.18
CA ARG A 388 2.26 10.95 -52.31
C ARG A 388 3.72 10.52 -52.10
N LEU A 389 4.54 11.37 -51.47
CA LEU A 389 5.94 11.06 -51.20
C LEU A 389 6.16 10.29 -49.90
N ASN A 390 5.34 10.54 -48.87
CA ASN A 390 5.56 9.95 -47.53
C ASN A 390 4.69 8.73 -47.21
N PHE A 391 3.60 8.46 -47.94
CA PHE A 391 2.67 7.38 -47.60
C PHE A 391 3.35 6.01 -47.55
N LEU A 392 4.05 5.62 -48.63
CA LEU A 392 4.72 4.32 -48.69
C LEU A 392 5.88 4.22 -47.67
N PRO A 393 6.77 5.22 -47.53
CA PRO A 393 7.78 5.21 -46.47
C PRO A 393 7.18 5.05 -45.06
N CYS A 394 6.18 5.84 -44.69
CA CYS A 394 5.52 5.76 -43.38
C CYS A 394 4.76 4.44 -43.16
N PHE A 395 4.18 3.88 -44.22
CA PHE A 395 3.56 2.56 -44.15
C PHE A 395 4.61 1.47 -43.87
N LEU A 396 5.74 1.52 -44.57
CA LEU A 396 6.84 0.56 -44.41
C LEU A 396 7.50 0.67 -43.04
N THR A 397 7.71 1.88 -42.50
CA THR A 397 8.23 2.05 -41.13
C THR A 397 7.24 1.52 -40.09
N SER A 398 5.95 1.77 -40.26
CA SER A 398 4.92 1.30 -39.34
C SER A 398 4.77 -0.21 -39.35
N ILE A 399 4.74 -0.85 -40.53
CA ILE A 399 4.62 -2.30 -40.64
C ILE A 399 5.88 -3.03 -40.15
N THR A 400 7.07 -2.50 -40.42
CA THR A 400 8.32 -3.10 -39.92
C THR A 400 8.43 -2.97 -38.41
N THR A 401 7.99 -1.84 -37.84
CA THR A 401 7.85 -1.67 -36.39
C THR A 401 6.88 -2.69 -35.82
N SER A 402 5.70 -2.86 -36.42
CA SER A 402 4.72 -3.86 -35.98
C SER A 402 5.27 -5.28 -36.03
N ILE A 403 5.96 -5.66 -37.11
CA ILE A 403 6.61 -6.99 -37.22
C ILE A 403 7.66 -7.18 -36.12
N GLY A 404 8.46 -6.14 -35.84
CA GLY A 404 9.43 -6.13 -34.74
C GLY A 404 8.77 -6.40 -33.38
N PHE A 405 7.67 -5.74 -33.07
CA PHE A 405 6.96 -5.94 -31.80
C PHE A 405 6.13 -7.24 -31.77
N ILE A 406 5.62 -7.72 -32.90
CA ILE A 406 4.97 -9.03 -33.02
C ILE A 406 5.93 -10.17 -32.65
N SER A 407 7.24 -10.00 -32.90
CA SER A 407 8.25 -10.99 -32.48
C SER A 407 8.21 -11.28 -30.97
N LEU A 408 7.77 -10.32 -30.14
CA LEU A 408 7.64 -10.48 -28.69
C LEU A 408 6.54 -11.46 -28.28
N LEU A 409 5.65 -11.87 -29.20
CA LEU A 409 4.66 -12.93 -28.96
C LEU A 409 5.32 -14.28 -28.64
N SER A 410 6.59 -14.46 -29.01
CA SER A 410 7.38 -15.65 -28.67
C SER A 410 7.82 -15.71 -27.19
N SER A 411 7.63 -14.64 -26.42
CA SER A 411 8.02 -14.57 -25.01
C SER A 411 7.18 -15.48 -24.11
N ILE A 412 7.83 -16.13 -23.13
CA ILE A 412 7.15 -16.93 -22.10
C ILE A 412 6.33 -16.02 -21.18
N SER A 413 6.75 -14.77 -21.01
CA SER A 413 6.11 -13.78 -20.13
C SER A 413 4.85 -13.20 -20.78
N PRO A 414 3.64 -13.43 -20.23
CA PRO A 414 2.40 -12.83 -20.75
C PRO A 414 2.44 -11.30 -20.84
N PRO A 415 2.95 -10.55 -19.84
CA PRO A 415 3.11 -9.10 -19.93
C PRO A 415 3.87 -8.61 -21.17
N ILE A 416 4.96 -9.30 -21.53
CA ILE A 416 5.78 -8.95 -22.70
C ILE A 416 5.00 -9.19 -24.00
N ARG A 417 4.20 -10.28 -24.07
CA ARG A 417 3.37 -10.59 -25.24
C ARG A 417 2.28 -9.55 -25.45
N VAL A 418 1.58 -9.17 -24.38
CA VAL A 418 0.52 -8.14 -24.43
C VAL A 418 1.11 -6.79 -24.83
N PHE A 419 2.21 -6.37 -24.19
CA PHE A 419 2.93 -5.14 -24.56
C PHE A 419 3.34 -5.13 -26.04
N GLY A 420 3.92 -6.23 -26.56
CA GLY A 420 4.27 -6.34 -27.97
C GLY A 420 3.07 -6.19 -28.91
N MET A 421 1.96 -6.84 -28.59
CA MET A 421 0.72 -6.71 -29.36
C MET A 421 0.16 -5.28 -29.32
N MET A 422 0.19 -4.62 -28.16
CA MET A 422 -0.24 -3.23 -28.00
C MET A 422 0.56 -2.29 -28.91
N ILE A 423 1.89 -2.38 -28.89
CA ILE A 423 2.71 -1.51 -29.75
C ILE A 423 2.51 -1.84 -31.22
N ALA A 424 2.42 -3.12 -31.59
CA ALA A 424 2.25 -3.52 -32.98
C ALA A 424 0.93 -3.02 -33.60
N VAL A 425 -0.18 -3.11 -32.85
CA VAL A 425 -1.47 -2.58 -33.29
C VAL A 425 -1.46 -1.05 -33.22
N GLY A 426 -0.87 -0.49 -32.17
CA GLY A 426 -0.83 0.96 -31.97
C GLY A 426 0.02 1.70 -32.99
N SER A 427 1.11 1.13 -33.49
CA SER A 427 1.89 1.73 -34.59
C SER A 427 1.09 1.78 -35.89
N LEU A 428 0.36 0.71 -36.25
CA LEU A 428 -0.52 0.71 -37.41
C LEU A 428 -1.69 1.69 -37.25
N LEU A 429 -2.28 1.74 -36.06
CA LEU A 429 -3.34 2.71 -35.75
C LEU A 429 -2.83 4.14 -35.84
N ALA A 430 -1.63 4.42 -35.31
CA ALA A 430 -0.98 5.73 -35.42
C ALA A 430 -0.76 6.12 -36.87
N PHE A 431 -0.27 5.21 -37.72
CA PHE A 431 -0.15 5.43 -39.16
C PHE A 431 -1.50 5.78 -39.80
N ILE A 432 -2.54 4.98 -39.55
CA ILE A 432 -3.88 5.19 -40.11
C ILE A 432 -4.41 6.57 -39.73
N ILE A 433 -4.33 6.94 -38.45
CA ILE A 433 -4.76 8.26 -37.96
C ILE A 433 -3.89 9.37 -38.60
N THR A 434 -2.60 9.14 -38.76
CA THR A 434 -1.68 10.12 -39.37
C THR A 434 -1.98 10.36 -40.85
N VAL A 435 -2.34 9.35 -41.64
CA VAL A 435 -2.64 9.55 -43.07
C VAL A 435 -4.08 9.98 -43.35
N THR A 436 -4.98 9.85 -42.37
CA THR A 436 -6.40 10.22 -42.52
C THR A 436 -6.75 11.49 -41.75
N PHE A 437 -6.62 11.46 -40.42
CA PHE A 437 -7.05 12.51 -39.51
C PHE A 437 -6.18 13.77 -39.62
N LEU A 438 -4.86 13.64 -39.72
CA LEU A 438 -3.96 14.79 -39.81
C LEU A 438 -4.22 15.65 -41.07
N PRO A 439 -4.31 15.08 -42.30
CA PRO A 439 -4.72 15.84 -43.48
C PRO A 439 -6.09 16.51 -43.33
N ALA A 440 -7.08 15.80 -42.78
CA ALA A 440 -8.41 16.34 -42.58
C ALA A 440 -8.39 17.54 -41.63
N LEU A 441 -7.68 17.43 -40.50
CA LEU A 441 -7.57 18.49 -39.50
C LEU A 441 -6.86 19.73 -40.08
N LEU A 442 -5.75 19.56 -40.79
CA LEU A 442 -5.02 20.67 -41.39
C LEU A 442 -5.78 21.35 -42.53
N SER A 443 -6.70 20.65 -43.19
CA SER A 443 -7.56 21.26 -44.22
C SER A 443 -8.49 22.34 -43.63
N VAL A 444 -8.99 22.11 -42.40
CA VAL A 444 -9.93 23.01 -41.70
C VAL A 444 -9.20 24.10 -40.92
N LEU A 445 -8.01 23.79 -40.37
CA LEU A 445 -7.25 24.76 -39.57
C LEU A 445 -6.75 25.94 -40.42
N LYS A 446 -6.96 27.15 -39.89
CA LYS A 446 -6.32 28.37 -40.41
C LYS A 446 -4.87 28.37 -39.95
N TYR A 447 -3.94 28.43 -40.89
CA TYR A 447 -2.51 28.62 -40.59
C TYR A 447 -2.08 29.98 -41.12
N SER A 448 -1.16 30.62 -40.40
CA SER A 448 -0.41 31.78 -40.90
C SER A 448 1.00 31.31 -41.21
N THR A 449 1.29 31.00 -42.47
CA THR A 449 2.68 30.77 -42.90
C THR A 449 3.29 32.14 -43.16
N THR A 450 3.92 32.72 -42.14
CA THR A 450 4.48 34.08 -42.18
C THR A 450 5.78 34.19 -42.99
N ARG A 451 6.34 33.08 -43.50
CA ARG A 451 7.60 33.10 -44.26
C ARG A 451 7.46 32.42 -45.61
N LYS A 452 7.80 33.15 -46.69
CA LYS A 452 8.16 32.55 -47.99
C LYS A 452 9.42 31.71 -47.80
N TYR A 453 9.48 30.55 -48.43
CA TYR A 453 10.70 29.72 -48.45
C TYR A 453 11.83 30.58 -49.00
N HIS A 454 12.68 31.11 -48.11
CA HIS A 454 13.99 31.56 -48.54
C HIS A 454 14.76 30.27 -48.72
N GLY A 455 15.10 29.93 -49.96
CA GLY A 455 16.02 28.84 -50.26
C GLY A 455 17.31 29.12 -49.51
N GLN A 456 17.40 28.65 -48.28
CA GLN A 456 18.54 28.88 -47.43
C GLN A 456 19.41 27.66 -47.56
N GLU A 457 20.55 27.90 -48.21
CA GLU A 457 21.75 27.10 -48.22
C GLU A 457 21.88 26.27 -46.94
N SER A 458 22.24 24.99 -47.12
CA SER A 458 22.71 24.13 -46.02
C SER A 458 23.57 24.98 -45.09
N LYS A 459 23.14 25.12 -43.82
CA LYS A 459 23.96 25.78 -42.79
C LYS A 459 25.37 25.19 -42.90
N ASN A 460 26.42 26.02 -42.87
CA ASN A 460 27.81 25.60 -43.10
C ASN A 460 28.24 24.32 -42.36
N TRP A 461 27.63 23.99 -41.21
CA TRP A 461 27.90 22.78 -40.45
C TRP A 461 27.42 21.48 -41.14
N SER A 462 26.26 21.46 -41.82
CA SER A 462 25.74 20.23 -42.44
C SER A 462 26.48 19.88 -43.72
N THR A 463 26.89 20.89 -44.49
CA THR A 463 27.80 20.73 -45.63
C THR A 463 29.19 20.31 -45.19
N TRP A 464 29.72 20.92 -44.12
CA TRP A 464 30.98 20.50 -43.51
C TRP A 464 30.94 19.04 -43.05
N LEU A 465 29.87 18.63 -42.35
CA LEU A 465 29.71 17.24 -41.88
C LEU A 465 29.60 16.27 -43.06
N GLY A 466 28.85 16.64 -44.10
CA GLY A 466 28.77 15.87 -45.34
C GLY A 466 30.15 15.67 -45.98
N HIS A 467 30.94 16.75 -46.10
CA HIS A 467 32.30 16.67 -46.62
C HIS A 467 33.23 15.84 -45.73
N PHE A 468 33.09 15.94 -44.40
CA PHE A 468 33.85 15.13 -43.47
C PHE A 468 33.54 13.63 -43.63
N VAL A 469 32.25 13.26 -43.62
CA VAL A 469 31.81 11.88 -43.75
C VAL A 469 32.22 11.29 -45.10
N THR A 470 32.04 12.05 -46.19
CA THR A 470 32.43 11.61 -47.54
C THR A 470 33.94 11.58 -47.75
N ARG A 471 34.73 12.44 -47.10
CA ARG A 471 36.20 12.42 -47.20
C ARG A 471 36.83 11.28 -46.40
N TYR A 472 36.25 10.93 -45.25
CA TYR A 472 36.82 9.95 -44.32
C TYR A 472 35.98 8.65 -44.21
N HIS A 473 35.13 8.35 -45.20
CA HIS A 473 34.15 7.25 -45.11
C HIS A 473 34.78 5.88 -44.77
N ASN A 474 35.93 5.53 -45.37
CA ASN A 474 36.62 4.27 -45.07
C ASN A 474 37.12 4.21 -43.62
N LEU A 475 37.69 5.31 -43.13
CA LEU A 475 38.15 5.41 -41.75
C LEU A 475 36.98 5.31 -40.77
N ILE A 476 35.85 5.96 -41.09
CA ILE A 476 34.62 5.89 -40.30
C ILE A 476 34.08 4.47 -40.27
N ILE A 477 34.05 3.75 -41.40
CA ILE A 477 33.58 2.35 -41.45
C ILE A 477 34.46 1.45 -40.58
N VAL A 478 35.79 1.54 -40.73
CA VAL A 478 36.72 0.73 -39.94
C VAL A 478 36.60 1.06 -38.45
N PHE A 479 36.54 2.35 -38.10
CA PHE A 479 36.36 2.78 -36.72
C PHE A 479 35.04 2.28 -36.14
N THR A 480 33.91 2.44 -36.83
CA THR A 480 32.60 1.99 -36.37
C THR A 480 32.54 0.47 -36.24
N LEU A 481 33.19 -0.27 -37.15
CA LEU A 481 33.29 -1.73 -37.04
C LEU A 481 34.11 -2.14 -35.80
N LEU A 482 35.31 -1.58 -35.63
CA LEU A 482 36.15 -1.85 -34.47
C LEU A 482 35.44 -1.46 -33.17
N PHE A 483 34.80 -0.29 -33.15
CA PHE A 483 34.03 0.18 -32.00
C PHE A 483 32.87 -0.75 -31.69
N THR A 484 32.15 -1.24 -32.70
CA THR A 484 31.05 -2.22 -32.53
C THR A 484 31.58 -3.56 -32.00
N LEU A 485 32.74 -4.02 -32.48
CA LEU A 485 33.37 -5.25 -31.97
C LEU A 485 33.83 -5.11 -30.51
N VAL A 486 34.41 -3.96 -30.15
CA VAL A 486 34.80 -3.65 -28.77
C VAL A 486 33.57 -3.57 -27.86
N LEU A 487 32.49 -2.90 -28.28
CA LEU A 487 31.24 -2.89 -27.53
C LEU A 487 30.58 -4.28 -27.46
N GLY A 488 30.67 -5.05 -28.55
CA GLY A 488 30.17 -6.42 -28.62
C GLY A 488 30.86 -7.37 -27.64
N TYR A 489 32.14 -7.14 -27.33
CA TYR A 489 32.86 -7.89 -26.29
C TYR A 489 32.21 -7.72 -24.90
N PHE A 490 31.67 -6.54 -24.58
CA PHE A 490 31.02 -6.30 -23.29
C PHE A 490 29.68 -7.03 -23.12
N ILE A 491 29.10 -7.60 -24.18
CA ILE A 491 27.87 -8.41 -24.10
C ILE A 491 28.09 -9.64 -23.21
N PHE A 492 29.29 -10.21 -23.19
CA PHE A 492 29.61 -11.37 -22.34
C PHE A 492 29.63 -11.05 -20.84
N GLY A 493 29.65 -9.77 -20.46
CA GLY A 493 29.56 -9.34 -19.06
C GLY A 493 28.14 -9.12 -18.54
N ILE A 494 27.11 -9.30 -19.39
CA ILE A 494 25.71 -9.08 -18.99
C ILE A 494 25.21 -10.28 -18.17
N THR A 495 24.95 -10.06 -16.89
CA THR A 495 24.32 -11.04 -16.00
C THR A 495 22.80 -10.84 -15.96
N PRO A 496 21.98 -11.87 -16.24
CA PRO A 496 20.54 -11.79 -16.03
C PRO A 496 20.22 -11.62 -14.54
N ASP A 497 19.54 -10.54 -14.18
CA ASP A 497 19.03 -10.33 -12.81
C ASP A 497 17.50 -10.27 -12.85
N ASN A 498 16.87 -11.22 -12.16
CA ASN A 498 15.42 -11.34 -12.05
C ASN A 498 14.94 -11.08 -10.61
N ASN A 499 15.76 -10.49 -9.75
CA ASN A 499 15.36 -10.16 -8.39
C ASN A 499 14.36 -8.98 -8.38
N PRO A 500 13.09 -9.19 -8.01
CA PRO A 500 12.09 -8.11 -7.99
C PRO A 500 12.48 -6.99 -7.03
N ALA A 501 13.13 -7.31 -5.91
CA ALA A 501 13.62 -6.30 -4.98
C ALA A 501 14.67 -5.40 -5.64
N ALA A 502 15.51 -5.92 -6.54
CA ALA A 502 16.57 -5.15 -7.22
C ALA A 502 16.03 -4.15 -8.24
N GLN A 503 14.76 -4.29 -8.63
CA GLN A 503 14.09 -3.34 -9.52
C GLN A 503 13.74 -2.02 -8.80
N PHE A 504 13.69 -2.01 -7.47
CA PHE A 504 13.50 -0.80 -6.68
C PHE A 504 14.84 -0.10 -6.40
N LYS A 505 14.85 1.24 -6.43
CA LYS A 505 16.02 2.03 -6.01
C LYS A 505 16.35 1.74 -4.54
N ALA A 506 17.64 1.64 -4.21
CA ALA A 506 18.14 1.45 -2.83
C ALA A 506 17.61 2.47 -1.81
N SER A 507 17.10 3.62 -2.25
CA SER A 507 16.55 4.66 -1.38
C SER A 507 15.11 4.39 -0.90
N THR A 508 14.34 3.53 -1.57
CA THR A 508 12.91 3.31 -1.27
C THR A 508 12.71 2.60 0.08
N SER A 509 11.55 2.81 0.70
CA SER A 509 11.19 2.15 1.98
C SER A 509 11.14 0.64 1.81
N VAL A 510 10.48 0.15 0.76
CA VAL A 510 10.35 -1.27 0.45
C VAL A 510 11.72 -1.93 0.28
N ARG A 511 12.62 -1.32 -0.50
CA ARG A 511 13.97 -1.88 -0.70
C ARG A 511 14.74 -1.98 0.61
N LYS A 512 14.72 -0.93 1.43
CA LYS A 512 15.39 -0.92 2.75
C LYS A 512 14.81 -1.96 3.70
N SER A 513 13.49 -2.16 3.69
CA SER A 513 12.84 -3.19 4.53
C SER A 513 13.23 -4.59 4.09
N MET A 514 13.24 -4.87 2.78
CA MET A 514 13.65 -6.17 2.26
C MET A 514 15.13 -6.46 2.55
N ASP A 515 16.03 -5.50 2.30
CA ASP A 515 17.45 -5.64 2.62
C ASP A 515 17.66 -5.88 4.13
N PHE A 516 16.88 -5.22 4.98
CA PHE A 516 16.92 -5.42 6.43
C PHE A 516 16.46 -6.83 6.82
N ILE A 517 15.34 -7.32 6.25
CA ILE A 517 14.79 -8.66 6.50
C ILE A 517 15.79 -9.72 6.05
N ASP A 518 16.34 -9.60 4.84
CA ASP A 518 17.35 -10.54 4.32
C ASP A 518 18.60 -10.58 5.16
N HIS A 519 19.08 -9.43 5.65
CA HIS A 519 20.29 -9.39 6.47
C HIS A 519 20.10 -10.04 7.85
N HIS A 520 18.92 -9.92 8.48
CA HIS A 520 18.71 -10.35 9.88
C HIS A 520 17.98 -11.68 10.02
N ILE A 521 17.09 -12.01 9.09
CA ILE A 521 16.27 -13.21 9.11
C ILE A 521 16.74 -14.20 8.03
N LYS A 522 17.49 -13.76 7.02
CA LYS A 522 18.00 -14.60 5.91
C LYS A 522 16.89 -15.30 5.13
N GLY A 523 15.79 -14.60 4.84
CA GLY A 523 14.65 -15.21 4.15
C GLY A 523 13.50 -14.26 3.78
N SER A 524 13.75 -13.24 2.94
CA SER A 524 12.65 -12.49 2.30
C SER A 524 11.99 -13.26 1.15
N TYR A 525 12.68 -14.25 0.58
CA TYR A 525 12.18 -15.16 -0.46
C TYR A 525 12.26 -16.62 -0.03
N ASN A 526 11.17 -17.36 -0.24
CA ASN A 526 11.08 -18.79 0.02
C ASN A 526 11.09 -19.56 -1.30
N ILE A 527 11.87 -20.64 -1.35
CA ILE A 527 11.81 -21.63 -2.44
C ILE A 527 11.03 -22.84 -1.92
N GLU A 528 9.91 -23.13 -2.56
CA GLU A 528 9.08 -24.28 -2.23
C GLU A 528 9.36 -25.45 -3.16
N VAL A 529 9.66 -26.62 -2.57
CA VAL A 529 9.89 -27.86 -3.32
C VAL A 529 8.74 -28.81 -3.00
N MET A 530 7.82 -28.97 -3.95
CA MET A 530 6.71 -29.91 -3.84
C MET A 530 7.13 -31.31 -4.25
N LEU A 531 7.04 -32.27 -3.33
CA LEU A 531 7.38 -33.66 -3.57
C LEU A 531 6.11 -34.52 -3.59
N ASP A 532 5.74 -35.01 -4.77
CA ASP A 532 4.59 -35.92 -4.93
C ASP A 532 5.02 -37.38 -4.75
N THR A 533 4.42 -38.06 -3.77
CA THR A 533 4.66 -39.48 -3.48
C THR A 533 3.97 -40.43 -4.46
N ARG A 534 3.00 -39.93 -5.25
CA ARG A 534 2.09 -40.69 -6.13
C ARG A 534 1.34 -41.83 -5.45
N LYS A 535 1.31 -41.85 -4.11
CA LYS A 535 0.67 -42.88 -3.28
C LYS A 535 -0.13 -42.23 -2.18
N ALA A 536 -1.36 -42.70 -1.98
CA ALA A 536 -2.17 -42.30 -0.84
C ALA A 536 -1.40 -42.57 0.47
N LYS A 537 -1.33 -41.56 1.35
CA LYS A 537 -0.58 -41.63 2.63
C LYS A 537 0.92 -41.93 2.48
N GLY A 538 1.52 -41.69 1.31
CA GLY A 538 2.93 -41.96 1.06
C GLY A 538 3.90 -41.18 1.97
N ILE A 539 3.44 -40.08 2.58
CA ILE A 539 4.22 -39.29 3.55
C ILE A 539 4.51 -40.05 4.86
N HIS A 540 3.77 -41.13 5.16
CA HIS A 540 4.01 -41.99 6.32
C HIS A 540 5.17 -42.98 6.09
N ASP A 541 5.68 -43.12 4.85
CA ASP A 541 6.79 -44.01 4.55
C ASP A 541 8.11 -43.43 5.11
N ILE A 542 8.72 -44.15 6.04
CA ILE A 542 10.02 -43.80 6.63
C ILE A 542 11.09 -43.57 5.56
N ARG A 543 11.11 -44.37 4.48
CA ARG A 543 12.12 -44.25 3.42
C ARG A 543 11.95 -42.95 2.65
N PHE A 544 10.72 -42.48 2.49
CA PHE A 544 10.45 -41.20 1.86
C PHE A 544 10.93 -40.04 2.75
N LEU A 545 10.60 -40.06 4.04
CA LEU A 545 11.06 -39.05 5.00
C LEU A 545 12.58 -39.04 5.16
N GLN A 546 13.24 -40.19 5.13
CA GLN A 546 14.71 -40.28 5.15
C GLN A 546 15.35 -39.68 3.89
N LYS A 547 14.72 -39.83 2.72
CA LYS A 547 15.17 -39.16 1.49
C LYS A 547 15.03 -37.65 1.59
N ILE A 548 13.92 -37.15 2.14
CA ILE A 548 13.74 -35.71 2.40
C ILE A 548 14.81 -35.22 3.38
N ASP A 549 15.08 -35.94 4.47
CA ASP A 549 16.12 -35.57 5.43
C ASP A 549 17.51 -35.51 4.79
N SER A 550 17.81 -36.46 3.91
CA SER A 550 19.08 -36.52 3.18
C SER A 550 19.21 -35.37 2.19
N LEU A 551 18.13 -35.04 1.47
CA LEU A 551 18.07 -33.88 0.58
C LEU A 551 18.27 -32.58 1.37
N GLN A 552 17.59 -32.43 2.51
CA GLN A 552 17.71 -31.25 3.37
C GLN A 552 19.15 -31.09 3.88
N LYS A 553 19.78 -32.17 4.37
CA LYS A 553 21.19 -32.16 4.78
C LYS A 553 22.13 -31.83 3.62
N TYR A 554 21.86 -32.35 2.43
CA TYR A 554 22.64 -32.03 1.24
C TYR A 554 22.58 -30.53 0.93
N ILE A 555 21.38 -29.93 0.96
CA ILE A 555 21.20 -28.48 0.76
C ILE A 555 22.00 -27.69 1.80
N GLU A 556 21.82 -28.01 3.10
CA GLU A 556 22.46 -27.27 4.20
C GLU A 556 24.00 -27.39 4.24
N THR A 557 24.55 -28.50 3.74
CA THR A 557 26.00 -28.76 3.83
C THR A 557 26.77 -28.43 2.57
N ARG A 558 26.21 -28.73 1.39
CA ARG A 558 26.88 -28.55 0.09
C ARG A 558 26.47 -27.24 -0.58
N ILE A 559 25.19 -26.90 -0.58
CA ILE A 559 24.67 -25.76 -1.34
C ILE A 559 24.89 -24.46 -0.56
N THR A 560 24.51 -24.43 0.73
CA THR A 560 24.66 -23.22 1.56
C THR A 560 26.12 -22.74 1.71
N LYS A 561 27.11 -23.62 1.52
CA LYS A 561 28.54 -23.30 1.67
C LYS A 561 29.28 -23.05 0.35
N ASP A 562 28.58 -23.12 -0.79
CA ASP A 562 29.20 -22.89 -2.09
C ASP A 562 29.27 -21.39 -2.38
N GLU A 563 30.45 -20.80 -2.23
CA GLU A 563 30.70 -19.39 -2.51
C GLU A 563 30.51 -19.03 -4.00
N ASN A 564 30.42 -20.02 -4.90
CA ASN A 564 30.19 -19.78 -6.32
C ASN A 564 28.70 -19.61 -6.66
N LEU A 565 27.79 -19.84 -5.71
CA LEU A 565 26.36 -19.62 -5.92
C LEU A 565 25.99 -18.16 -5.63
N PRO A 566 25.12 -17.55 -6.46
CA PRO A 566 24.72 -16.16 -6.30
C PRO A 566 23.71 -15.94 -5.16
N PHE A 567 23.43 -16.94 -4.33
CA PHE A 567 22.44 -16.89 -3.26
C PHE A 567 22.88 -17.70 -2.03
N GLU A 568 22.48 -17.24 -0.85
CA GLU A 568 22.67 -17.94 0.43
C GLU A 568 21.34 -18.54 0.89
N ILE A 569 21.35 -19.77 1.37
CA ILE A 569 20.16 -20.41 1.94
C ILE A 569 20.19 -20.21 3.46
N GLY A 570 19.31 -19.34 3.97
CA GLY A 570 19.27 -18.99 5.39
C GLY A 570 18.76 -20.10 6.31
N SER A 571 17.68 -20.78 5.91
CA SER A 571 17.11 -21.89 6.64
C SER A 571 16.43 -22.89 5.70
N THR A 572 16.24 -24.12 6.17
CA THR A 572 15.40 -25.11 5.48
C THR A 572 14.38 -25.66 6.46
N SER A 573 13.15 -25.86 6.00
CA SER A 573 12.06 -26.42 6.78
C SER A 573 11.34 -27.48 5.98
N SER A 574 11.03 -28.61 6.62
CA SER A 574 10.24 -29.69 6.04
C SER A 574 9.39 -30.37 7.08
N VAL A 575 8.45 -31.20 6.63
CA VAL A 575 7.66 -32.09 7.49
C VAL A 575 8.54 -32.99 8.38
N VAL A 576 9.76 -33.31 7.92
CA VAL A 576 10.70 -34.13 8.69
C VAL A 576 11.13 -33.43 9.97
N ASN A 577 11.32 -32.10 9.93
CA ASN A 577 11.67 -31.34 11.14
C ASN A 577 10.56 -31.45 12.18
N ILE A 578 9.30 -31.36 11.77
CA ILE A 578 8.13 -31.51 12.66
C ILE A 578 8.12 -32.89 13.31
N ILE A 579 8.30 -33.94 12.51
CA ILE A 579 8.32 -35.33 12.99
C ILE A 579 9.47 -35.55 14.00
N LYS A 580 10.67 -35.03 13.71
CA LYS A 580 11.82 -35.12 14.62
C LYS A 580 11.60 -34.37 15.92
N THR A 581 11.04 -33.16 15.84
CA THR A 581 10.71 -32.34 17.02
C THR A 581 9.67 -33.05 17.89
N LEU A 582 8.60 -33.59 17.31
CA LEU A 582 7.61 -34.35 18.06
C LEU A 582 8.19 -35.62 18.68
N ASN A 583 9.04 -36.35 17.97
CA ASN A 583 9.72 -37.51 18.53
C ASN A 583 10.57 -37.13 19.75
N GLN A 584 11.34 -36.04 19.67
CA GLN A 584 12.11 -35.53 20.81
C GLN A 584 11.21 -35.14 21.99
N LYS A 585 10.12 -34.41 21.74
CA LYS A 585 9.19 -33.94 22.77
C LYS A 585 8.50 -35.10 23.47
N MET A 586 8.04 -36.10 22.72
CA MET A 586 7.37 -37.29 23.25
C MET A 586 8.31 -38.20 24.06
N ASN A 587 9.62 -38.05 23.90
CA ASN A 587 10.64 -38.79 24.65
C ASN A 587 11.32 -37.89 25.71
N GLY A 588 10.58 -36.95 26.30
CA GLY A 588 11.04 -36.15 27.43
C GLY A 588 12.12 -35.12 27.09
N ASP A 589 12.05 -34.52 25.90
CA ASP A 589 13.01 -33.53 25.38
C ASP A 589 14.44 -34.06 25.16
N ASN A 590 14.65 -35.38 25.18
CA ASN A 590 15.96 -35.98 25.00
C ASN A 590 16.53 -35.72 23.58
N PRO A 591 17.67 -35.02 23.43
CA PRO A 591 18.29 -34.73 22.13
C PRO A 591 18.57 -35.95 21.24
N ASP A 592 18.80 -37.13 21.83
CA ASP A 592 19.06 -38.38 21.10
C ASP A 592 17.85 -38.85 20.28
N TYR A 593 16.67 -38.31 20.58
CA TYR A 593 15.41 -38.58 19.90
C TYR A 593 15.06 -37.53 18.83
N TYR A 594 15.94 -36.55 18.54
CA TYR A 594 15.80 -35.67 17.37
C TYR A 594 16.16 -36.40 16.06
N LYS A 595 15.41 -37.45 15.77
CA LYS A 595 15.55 -38.32 14.61
C LYS A 595 14.17 -38.80 14.17
N ILE A 596 14.07 -39.26 12.94
CA ILE A 596 12.85 -39.93 12.46
C ILE A 596 12.68 -41.18 13.34
N PRO A 597 11.48 -41.44 13.89
CA PRO A 597 11.22 -42.66 14.65
C PRO A 597 11.63 -43.88 13.84
N ASP A 598 12.35 -44.79 14.48
CA ASP A 598 12.84 -46.05 13.88
C ASP A 598 12.92 -47.11 14.98
N ASP A 599 11.81 -47.27 15.71
CA ASP A 599 11.70 -48.24 16.80
C ASP A 599 11.29 -49.60 16.21
N PRO A 600 12.16 -50.63 16.25
CA PRO A 600 11.85 -51.95 15.70
C PRO A 600 10.65 -52.63 16.38
N LEU A 601 10.25 -52.16 17.57
CA LEU A 601 9.18 -52.72 18.38
C LEU A 601 7.83 -52.03 18.14
N LYS A 602 7.78 -50.96 17.32
CA LYS A 602 6.56 -50.20 17.04
C LYS A 602 6.29 -50.12 15.54
N ASP A 603 5.02 -49.98 15.17
CA ASP A 603 4.65 -49.61 13.82
C ASP A 603 5.03 -48.14 13.58
N THR A 604 6.22 -47.93 13.01
CA THR A 604 6.79 -46.62 12.71
C THR A 604 5.88 -45.76 11.82
N SER A 605 5.17 -46.38 10.87
CA SER A 605 4.23 -45.67 9.99
C SER A 605 3.04 -45.13 10.79
N LYS A 606 2.54 -45.92 11.74
CA LYS A 606 1.49 -45.50 12.67
C LYS A 606 1.97 -44.38 13.60
N GLN A 607 3.18 -44.48 14.14
CA GLN A 607 3.76 -43.44 14.99
C GLN A 607 3.95 -42.11 14.23
N ILE A 608 4.41 -42.16 12.97
CA ILE A 608 4.49 -40.99 12.10
C ILE A 608 3.10 -40.38 11.87
N ALA A 609 2.10 -41.21 11.59
CA ALA A 609 0.72 -40.76 11.41
C ALA A 609 0.15 -40.10 12.68
N GLU A 610 0.43 -40.66 13.86
CA GLU A 610 0.04 -40.08 15.16
C GLU A 610 0.72 -38.71 15.39
N TYR A 611 2.01 -38.57 15.05
CA TYR A 611 2.70 -37.30 15.15
C TYR A 611 2.15 -36.24 14.19
N LEU A 612 1.88 -36.61 12.94
CA LEU A 612 1.25 -35.71 11.99
C LEU A 612 -0.16 -35.31 12.44
N PHE A 613 -0.94 -36.26 12.97
CA PHE A 613 -2.26 -35.99 13.51
C PHE A 613 -2.22 -35.00 14.68
N LEU A 614 -1.30 -35.21 15.64
CA LEU A 614 -1.09 -34.31 16.77
C LEU A 614 -0.74 -32.89 16.30
N PHE A 615 0.17 -32.77 15.33
CA PHE A 615 0.54 -31.47 14.77
C PHE A 615 -0.62 -30.76 14.08
N THR A 616 -1.45 -31.49 13.34
CA THR A 616 -2.61 -30.89 12.66
C THR A 616 -3.78 -30.58 13.60
N SER A 617 -3.79 -31.18 14.79
CA SER A 617 -4.85 -30.97 15.80
C SER A 617 -4.51 -29.88 16.82
N SER A 618 -3.23 -29.52 16.94
CA SER A 618 -2.72 -28.39 17.73
C SER A 618 -2.75 -27.11 16.92
#